data_AF-A0A956R0V4-F1
#
_entry.id   AF-A0A956R0V4-F1
#
_cell.length_a   1.000
_cell.length_b   1.000
_cell.length_c   1.000
_cell.angle_alpha   90.00
_cell.angle_beta   90.00
_cell.angle_gamma   90.00
#
_symmetry.space_group_name_H-M   'P 1'
#
loop_
_entity.id
_entity.type
_entity.pdbx_description
1 polymer ?
#
loop_
_entity_poly.entity_id
_entity_poly.type
_entity_poly.pdbx_seq_one_letter_code
_entity_poly.pdbx_strand_id
1 'polypeptide(L)'
;LITLLRLVALLLAEARGLCSPGVSVTSTWERLCEHGRQAGLSFAGSLFDDASFPALTQIDDAVLHRCLAQLLDERGPLPVERLGEIYESLLGYELILSEGPPQLRPGQARRRAGAHYTPQSLSEPVVRACLRPLLAEWHDLDDDARAHRLSQLRVCDPAMGTGAFLLEAWRQLSALLGAVIPEASTESAAVLAARTLHGVDIDPVAVALARLSLWLAVADPRLTPDAFDQRLRCGDALVGMGPDGRPHKTLARPHQPLHWPLEFPEVFTGDNPGFDLIVGNPPFLGGRNLSAALGSAYLRHLIAHTPGASGGTDLSAYFLRRAHDLLRRGGCLGLITTNTISQGDTQIAGLAVLRAASSCIYEARRRLPWPGLASVIVSIVHCRRGEVAEKILDGHPVDDITAFLMPSGPDLPPARLAANAKRCFQGNIVLGVGFTFADGDPRANSLEDMQALLAADPRN
;
A
#
# COMPACT_ATOMS: atom_id res chain seq x y z
N LEU A 1 18.30 -7.80 -7.88
CA LEU A 1 17.28 -6.80 -7.47
C LEU A 1 17.71 -6.01 -6.25
N ILE A 2 17.75 -6.64 -5.07
CA ILE A 2 18.10 -5.98 -3.80
C ILE A 2 19.44 -5.22 -3.86
N THR A 3 20.44 -5.81 -4.52
CA THR A 3 21.74 -5.17 -4.77
C THR A 3 21.61 -3.84 -5.50
N LEU A 4 20.87 -3.80 -6.61
CA LEU A 4 20.68 -2.59 -7.42
C LEU A 4 20.00 -1.49 -6.58
N LEU A 5 18.98 -1.85 -5.80
CA LEU A 5 18.24 -0.91 -4.96
C LEU A 5 19.10 -0.33 -3.84
N ARG A 6 19.98 -1.13 -3.24
CA ARG A 6 20.95 -0.63 -2.25
C ARG A 6 21.98 0.31 -2.87
N LEU A 7 22.48 0.00 -4.08
CA LEU A 7 23.39 0.90 -4.81
C LEU A 7 22.71 2.24 -5.11
N VAL A 8 21.46 2.21 -5.59
CA VAL A 8 20.68 3.44 -5.82
C VAL A 8 20.47 4.20 -4.50
N ALA A 9 20.12 3.52 -3.40
CA ALA A 9 19.94 4.16 -2.10
C ALA A 9 21.22 4.86 -1.60
N LEU A 10 22.39 4.25 -1.79
CA LEU A 10 23.67 4.84 -1.44
C LEU A 10 24.02 6.08 -2.26
N LEU A 11 23.76 6.04 -3.57
CA LEU A 11 23.91 7.23 -4.41
C LEU A 11 22.98 8.37 -3.96
N LEU A 12 21.74 8.04 -3.59
CA LEU A 12 20.79 9.02 -3.07
C LEU A 12 21.23 9.59 -1.73
N ALA A 13 21.87 8.78 -0.89
CA ALA A 13 22.42 9.18 0.39
C ALA A 13 23.64 10.10 0.21
N GLU A 14 24.56 9.77 -0.71
CA GLU A 14 25.70 10.60 -1.08
C GLU A 14 25.23 11.96 -1.62
N ALA A 15 24.26 11.97 -2.55
CA ALA A 15 23.68 13.19 -3.10
C ALA A 15 22.97 14.07 -2.06
N ARG A 16 22.54 13.48 -0.93
CA ARG A 16 21.89 14.18 0.20
C ARG A 16 22.85 14.50 1.35
N GLY A 17 24.14 14.21 1.20
CA GLY A 17 25.14 14.46 2.25
C GLY A 17 24.97 13.58 3.50
N LEU A 18 24.29 12.44 3.38
CA LEU A 18 24.09 11.49 4.48
C LEU A 18 25.29 10.55 4.67
N CYS A 19 26.17 10.47 3.67
CA CYS A 19 27.41 9.69 3.72
C CYS A 19 28.63 10.62 3.80
N SER A 20 29.67 10.21 4.54
CA SER A 20 30.88 11.02 4.70
C SER A 20 31.67 11.12 3.37
N PRO A 21 32.12 12.32 2.96
CA PRO A 21 32.90 12.51 1.72
C PRO A 21 34.35 11.99 1.80
N GLY A 22 34.74 11.38 2.92
CA GLY A 22 36.14 11.13 3.29
C GLY A 22 36.73 9.77 2.92
N VAL A 23 36.04 8.91 2.15
CA VAL A 23 36.66 7.66 1.71
C VAL A 23 37.58 7.99 0.53
N SER A 24 38.87 8.12 0.80
CA SER A 24 39.91 8.02 -0.24
C SER A 24 39.83 6.61 -0.82
N VAL A 25 39.35 6.44 -2.06
CA VAL A 25 39.16 5.08 -2.62
C VAL A 25 39.79 4.89 -3.99
N THR A 26 40.39 3.71 -4.11
CA THR A 26 40.96 3.06 -5.29
C THR A 26 39.92 2.39 -6.19
N SER A 27 38.65 2.21 -5.77
CA SER A 27 37.54 1.71 -6.61
C SER A 27 36.13 2.17 -6.15
N THR A 28 35.15 2.25 -7.06
CA THR A 28 33.77 2.70 -6.77
C THR A 28 32.98 1.70 -5.92
N TRP A 29 33.22 0.40 -6.10
CA TRP A 29 32.57 -0.64 -5.31
C TRP A 29 32.94 -0.56 -3.82
N GLU A 30 34.24 -0.45 -3.50
CA GLU A 30 34.73 -0.35 -2.12
C GLU A 30 34.13 0.88 -1.39
N ARG A 31 34.00 2.01 -2.10
CA ARG A 31 33.36 3.22 -1.58
C ARG A 31 31.92 2.96 -1.15
N LEU A 32 31.14 2.31 -2.02
CA LEU A 32 29.73 2.01 -1.76
C LEU A 32 29.58 0.99 -0.62
N CYS A 33 30.47 0.00 -0.51
CA CYS A 33 30.50 -0.90 0.63
C CYS A 33 30.76 -0.16 1.95
N GLU A 34 31.71 0.76 1.96
CA GLU A 34 32.03 1.55 3.15
C GLU A 34 30.87 2.47 3.55
N HIS A 35 30.25 3.16 2.59
CA HIS A 35 29.05 3.95 2.84
C HIS A 35 27.89 3.08 3.35
N GLY A 36 27.71 1.87 2.81
CA GLY A 36 26.72 0.91 3.29
C GLY A 36 26.93 0.51 4.75
N ARG A 37 28.19 0.27 5.15
CA ARG A 37 28.55 -0.02 6.55
C ARG A 37 28.29 1.18 7.46
N GLN A 38 28.70 2.38 7.05
CA GLN A 38 28.48 3.62 7.82
C GLN A 38 27.00 3.95 7.99
N ALA A 39 26.19 3.74 6.95
CA ALA A 39 24.75 3.99 6.96
C ALA A 39 23.94 2.88 7.65
N GLY A 40 24.58 1.87 8.26
CA GLY A 40 23.88 0.79 8.96
C GLY A 40 23.06 -0.12 8.04
N LEU A 41 23.35 -0.17 6.73
CA LEU A 41 22.60 -0.96 5.76
C LEU A 41 22.88 -2.46 5.88
N SER A 42 22.49 -3.06 7.00
CA SER A 42 22.66 -4.48 7.29
C SER A 42 21.48 -5.35 6.84
N PHE A 43 20.37 -4.72 6.40
CA PHE A 43 19.11 -5.41 6.08
C PHE A 43 19.24 -6.43 4.96
N ALA A 44 18.78 -7.65 5.21
CA ALA A 44 18.70 -8.78 4.26
C ALA A 44 20.07 -9.27 3.75
N GLY A 45 20.95 -9.64 4.68
CA GLY A 45 22.18 -10.35 4.37
C GLY A 45 23.30 -9.42 3.93
N SER A 46 24.46 -9.70 4.50
CA SER A 46 25.87 -9.40 4.22
C SER A 46 26.29 -8.97 2.79
N LEU A 47 25.51 -8.19 2.03
CA LEU A 47 25.87 -7.78 0.66
C LEU A 47 27.12 -6.89 0.60
N PHE A 48 27.36 -6.11 1.65
CA PHE A 48 28.57 -5.27 1.80
C PHE A 48 29.73 -6.03 2.46
N ASP A 49 29.57 -7.35 2.63
CA ASP A 49 30.65 -8.28 2.91
C ASP A 49 31.05 -8.95 1.59
N ASP A 50 32.31 -8.73 1.20
CA ASP A 50 32.87 -9.21 -0.07
C ASP A 50 32.74 -10.74 -0.22
N ALA A 51 32.65 -11.48 0.90
CA ALA A 51 32.45 -12.93 0.90
C ALA A 51 31.06 -13.37 0.40
N SER A 52 30.06 -12.48 0.46
CA SER A 52 28.67 -12.84 0.16
C SER A 52 28.31 -12.65 -1.31
N PHE A 53 29.02 -11.77 -2.03
CA PHE A 53 28.78 -11.48 -3.45
C PHE A 53 30.08 -11.24 -4.23
N PRO A 54 30.94 -12.27 -4.38
CA PRO A 54 32.23 -12.17 -5.06
C PRO A 54 32.14 -11.83 -6.57
N ALA A 55 30.94 -11.86 -7.16
CA ALA A 55 30.73 -11.44 -8.54
C ALA A 55 30.66 -9.90 -8.68
N LEU A 56 30.29 -9.17 -7.62
CA LEU A 56 30.19 -7.70 -7.65
C LEU A 56 31.56 -7.04 -7.54
N THR A 57 32.50 -7.66 -6.83
CA THR A 57 33.91 -7.24 -6.78
C THR A 57 34.63 -7.40 -8.14
N GLN A 58 34.01 -8.07 -9.11
CA GLN A 58 34.53 -8.27 -10.47
C GLN A 58 33.88 -7.32 -11.51
N ILE A 59 32.92 -6.49 -11.11
CA ILE A 59 32.32 -5.51 -12.02
C ILE A 59 33.30 -4.36 -12.23
N ASP A 60 33.66 -4.13 -13.49
CA ASP A 60 34.51 -3.01 -13.88
C ASP A 60 33.87 -1.66 -13.50
N ASP A 61 34.66 -0.79 -12.87
CA ASP A 61 34.23 0.52 -12.39
C ASP A 61 33.62 1.39 -13.51
N ALA A 62 34.10 1.30 -14.76
CA ALA A 62 33.52 2.04 -15.87
C ALA A 62 32.13 1.50 -16.26
N VAL A 63 31.88 0.19 -16.11
CA VAL A 63 30.54 -0.38 -16.28
C VAL A 63 29.61 0.12 -15.18
N LEU A 64 30.08 0.06 -13.93
CA LEU A 64 29.30 0.53 -12.78
C LEU A 64 28.99 2.03 -12.93
N HIS A 65 29.98 2.86 -13.23
CA HIS A 65 29.80 4.29 -13.48
C HIS A 65 28.80 4.57 -14.61
N ARG A 66 28.82 3.83 -15.72
CA ARG A 66 27.83 4.00 -16.79
C ARG A 66 26.41 3.67 -16.33
N CYS A 67 26.24 2.56 -15.60
CA CYS A 67 24.93 2.19 -15.05
C CYS A 67 24.43 3.23 -14.04
N LEU A 68 25.30 3.71 -13.16
CA LEU A 68 24.99 4.75 -12.18
C LEU A 68 24.68 6.07 -12.88
N ALA A 69 25.47 6.48 -13.87
CA ALA A 69 25.21 7.68 -14.67
C ALA A 69 23.85 7.62 -15.37
N GLN A 70 23.48 6.48 -15.97
CA GLN A 70 22.16 6.31 -16.58
C GLN A 70 21.00 6.34 -15.56
N LEU A 71 21.24 5.85 -14.35
CA LEU A 71 20.27 5.98 -13.25
C LEU A 71 20.18 7.44 -12.75
N LEU A 72 21.27 8.19 -12.85
CA LEU A 72 21.42 9.58 -12.39
C LEU A 72 21.12 10.63 -13.47
N ASP A 73 20.87 10.25 -14.72
CA ASP A 73 20.94 11.17 -15.86
C ASP A 73 19.82 12.24 -15.90
N GLU A 74 20.29 13.49 -15.77
CA GLU A 74 19.82 14.82 -16.23
C GLU A 74 18.43 15.39 -15.90
N ARG A 75 17.75 15.02 -14.80
CA ARG A 75 16.53 15.73 -14.35
C ARG A 75 16.46 16.09 -12.86
N GLY A 76 17.56 16.61 -12.33
CA GLY A 76 17.63 17.09 -10.94
C GLY A 76 17.79 15.96 -9.92
N PRO A 77 17.66 16.25 -8.61
CA PRO A 77 17.83 15.24 -7.57
C PRO A 77 16.81 14.11 -7.77
N LEU A 78 17.29 12.87 -7.85
CA LEU A 78 16.43 11.69 -7.94
C LEU A 78 15.43 11.69 -6.76
N PRO A 79 14.11 11.67 -7.05
CA PRO A 79 13.09 11.57 -6.02
C PRO A 79 13.20 10.19 -5.35
N VAL A 80 12.96 10.16 -4.03
CA VAL A 80 13.08 8.93 -3.21
C VAL A 80 12.13 7.84 -3.73
N GLU A 81 10.99 8.27 -4.27
CA GLU A 81 9.93 7.50 -4.90
C GLU A 81 10.45 6.57 -6.01
N ARG A 82 11.57 6.92 -6.66
CA ARG A 82 12.19 6.07 -7.69
C ARG A 82 12.60 4.70 -7.17
N LEU A 83 12.97 4.58 -5.89
CA LEU A 83 13.31 3.27 -5.31
C LEU A 83 12.12 2.30 -5.38
N GLY A 84 10.93 2.80 -5.02
CA GLY A 84 9.70 2.03 -5.09
C GLY A 84 9.31 1.68 -6.52
N GLU A 85 9.39 2.65 -7.43
CA GLU A 85 9.10 2.41 -8.86
C GLU A 85 10.02 1.37 -9.50
N ILE A 86 11.33 1.42 -9.20
CA ILE A 86 12.32 0.47 -9.70
C ILE A 86 12.02 -0.94 -9.16
N TYR A 87 11.78 -1.05 -7.85
CA TYR A 87 11.46 -2.33 -7.22
C TYR A 87 10.19 -2.96 -7.84
N GLU A 88 9.10 -2.20 -7.91
CA GLU A 88 7.82 -2.66 -8.45
C GLU A 88 7.90 -3.01 -9.94
N SER A 89 8.67 -2.24 -10.70
CA SER A 89 8.93 -2.56 -12.11
C SER A 89 9.67 -3.89 -12.25
N LEU A 90 10.68 -4.13 -11.41
CA LEU A 90 11.51 -5.33 -11.47
C LEU A 90 10.80 -6.59 -10.97
N LEU A 91 9.81 -6.49 -10.08
CA LEU A 91 8.91 -7.62 -9.73
C LEU A 91 8.12 -8.15 -10.95
N GLY A 92 7.99 -7.34 -12.00
CA GLY A 92 7.37 -7.74 -13.25
C GLY A 92 8.24 -8.58 -14.18
N TYR A 93 9.51 -8.82 -13.84
CA TYR A 93 10.46 -9.55 -14.69
C TYR A 93 11.07 -10.75 -13.98
N GLU A 94 11.27 -11.81 -14.75
CA GLU A 94 12.04 -12.99 -14.37
C GLU A 94 13.37 -12.98 -15.13
N LEU A 95 14.46 -13.15 -14.39
CA LEU A 95 15.79 -13.28 -14.97
C LEU A 95 16.04 -14.74 -15.34
N ILE A 96 16.23 -15.01 -16.63
CA ILE A 96 16.60 -16.32 -17.14
C ILE A 96 18.10 -16.36 -17.39
N LEU A 97 18.79 -17.19 -16.61
CA LEU A 97 20.18 -17.55 -16.82
C LEU A 97 20.21 -18.84 -17.67
N SER A 98 20.86 -18.78 -18.83
CA SER A 98 21.06 -19.91 -19.74
C SER A 98 22.52 -19.89 -20.23
N GLU A 99 22.95 -20.84 -21.07
CA GLU A 99 24.33 -20.85 -21.61
C GLU A 99 24.65 -19.64 -22.50
N GLY A 100 23.66 -18.79 -22.81
CA GLY A 100 23.80 -17.52 -23.52
C GLY A 100 23.69 -16.28 -22.61
N PRO A 101 23.59 -15.07 -23.20
CA PRO A 101 23.43 -13.85 -22.42
C PRO A 101 22.16 -13.89 -21.57
N PRO A 102 22.19 -13.38 -20.33
CA PRO A 102 21.03 -13.35 -19.44
C PRO A 102 19.86 -12.61 -20.08
N GLN A 103 18.66 -13.16 -19.97
CA GLN A 103 17.44 -12.59 -20.56
C GLN A 103 16.45 -12.20 -19.47
N LEU A 104 15.86 -11.00 -19.60
CA LEU A 104 14.72 -10.59 -18.78
C LEU A 104 13.43 -10.92 -19.52
N ARG A 105 12.55 -11.70 -18.91
CA ARG A 105 11.22 -12.02 -19.47
C ARG A 105 10.13 -11.48 -18.55
N PRO A 106 9.01 -10.96 -19.09
CA PRO A 106 7.87 -10.59 -18.26
C PRO A 106 7.38 -11.80 -17.44
N GLY A 107 7.42 -11.68 -16.12
CA GLY A 107 6.97 -12.70 -15.18
C GLY A 107 5.48 -12.55 -14.82
N GLN A 108 4.88 -13.59 -14.24
CA GLN A 108 3.49 -13.54 -13.77
C GLN A 108 3.34 -12.93 -12.35
N ALA A 109 4.45 -12.72 -11.63
CA ALA A 109 4.44 -12.26 -10.24
C ALA A 109 3.65 -10.96 -10.02
N ARG A 110 3.78 -9.99 -10.94
CA ARG A 110 3.06 -8.71 -10.91
C ARG A 110 1.53 -8.86 -10.89
N ARG A 111 0.96 -9.86 -11.57
CA ARG A 111 -0.50 -10.12 -11.54
C ARG A 111 -0.95 -10.88 -10.30
N ARG A 112 -0.07 -11.68 -9.69
CA ARG A 112 -0.40 -12.54 -8.54
C ARG A 112 -0.33 -11.81 -7.21
N ALA A 113 0.54 -10.81 -7.08
CA ALA A 113 0.72 -10.03 -5.85
C ALA A 113 -0.33 -8.91 -5.70
N GLY A 114 -0.94 -8.44 -6.80
CA GLY A 114 -1.84 -7.27 -6.77
C GLY A 114 -1.14 -5.96 -6.36
N ALA A 115 0.19 -5.96 -6.27
CA ALA A 115 1.00 -4.82 -5.90
C ALA A 115 1.17 -3.87 -7.09
N HIS A 116 0.73 -2.62 -6.91
CA HIS A 116 0.99 -1.52 -7.82
C HIS A 116 1.62 -0.38 -7.01
N TYR A 117 2.81 0.07 -7.41
CA TYR A 117 3.40 1.28 -6.85
C TYR A 117 2.39 2.43 -6.93
N THR A 118 2.09 3.07 -5.81
CA THR A 118 1.14 4.18 -5.78
C THR A 118 1.88 5.47 -6.10
N PRO A 119 1.63 6.11 -7.25
CA PRO A 119 2.29 7.37 -7.59
C PRO A 119 1.85 8.49 -6.65
N GLN A 120 2.69 9.51 -6.52
CA GLN A 120 2.42 10.67 -5.66
C GLN A 120 1.10 11.37 -6.01
N SER A 121 0.72 11.41 -7.30
CA SER A 121 -0.55 11.99 -7.76
C SER A 121 -1.79 11.29 -7.17
N LEU A 122 -1.65 10.08 -6.62
CA LEU A 122 -2.68 9.38 -5.87
C LEU A 122 -2.47 9.47 -4.35
N SER A 123 -1.25 9.28 -3.85
CA SER A 123 -1.03 9.28 -2.39
C SER A 123 -1.24 10.66 -1.79
N GLU A 124 -0.84 11.73 -2.46
CA GLU A 124 -0.94 13.11 -1.99
C GLU A 124 -2.37 13.53 -1.64
N PRO A 125 -3.35 13.45 -2.56
CA PRO A 125 -4.71 13.88 -2.24
C PRO A 125 -5.35 12.98 -1.19
N VAL A 126 -4.99 11.69 -1.14
CA VAL A 126 -5.50 10.75 -0.13
C VAL A 126 -5.03 11.13 1.26
N VAL A 127 -3.72 11.37 1.45
CA VAL A 127 -3.17 11.78 2.75
C VAL A 127 -3.73 13.13 3.17
N ARG A 128 -3.82 14.09 2.24
CA ARG A 128 -4.37 15.43 2.50
C ARG A 128 -5.80 15.37 2.99
N ALA A 129 -6.67 14.65 2.27
CA ALA A 129 -8.06 14.47 2.67
C ALA A 129 -8.18 13.72 4.01
N CYS A 130 -7.27 12.78 4.30
CA CYS A 130 -7.25 12.04 5.56
C CYS A 130 -6.88 12.92 6.77
N LEU A 131 -5.93 13.86 6.61
CA LEU A 131 -5.53 14.81 7.64
C LEU A 131 -6.58 15.90 7.89
N ARG A 132 -7.36 16.27 6.86
CA ARG A 132 -8.26 17.43 6.88
C ARG A 132 -9.18 17.49 8.11
N PRO A 133 -9.91 16.43 8.52
CA PRO A 133 -10.80 16.51 9.69
C PRO A 133 -10.06 16.78 11.00
N LEU A 134 -8.83 16.25 11.16
CA LEU A 134 -8.04 16.47 12.37
C LEU A 134 -7.49 17.90 12.42
N LEU A 135 -7.01 18.42 11.29
CA LEU A 135 -6.52 19.79 11.20
C LEU A 135 -7.65 20.81 11.44
N ALA A 136 -8.86 20.52 10.96
CA ALA A 136 -10.03 21.36 11.22
C ALA A 136 -10.38 21.45 12.72
N GLU A 137 -10.18 20.38 13.50
CA GLU A 137 -10.39 20.41 14.95
C GLU A 137 -9.36 21.25 15.70
N TRP A 138 -8.21 21.48 15.07
CA TRP A 138 -7.07 22.17 15.68
C TRP A 138 -6.90 23.60 15.14
N HIS A 139 -7.89 24.11 14.41
CA HIS A 139 -7.79 25.43 13.77
C HIS A 139 -7.66 26.58 14.78
N ASP A 140 -8.28 26.45 15.94
CA ASP A 140 -8.25 27.44 17.03
C ASP A 140 -7.05 27.29 17.99
N LEU A 141 -6.23 26.25 17.81
CA LEU A 141 -5.04 26.06 18.66
C LEU A 141 -3.94 27.06 18.28
N ASP A 142 -3.20 27.52 19.28
CA ASP A 142 -1.95 28.24 19.05
C ASP A 142 -0.88 27.34 18.40
N ASP A 143 0.20 27.96 17.92
CA ASP A 143 1.25 27.26 17.17
C ASP A 143 1.94 26.17 18.00
N ASP A 144 2.19 26.42 19.30
CA ASP A 144 2.84 25.47 20.19
C ASP A 144 1.96 24.24 20.44
N ALA A 145 0.67 24.44 20.73
CA ALA A 145 -0.29 23.37 20.94
C ALA A 145 -0.50 22.57 19.64
N ARG A 146 -0.55 23.25 18.49
CA ARG A 146 -0.69 22.61 17.18
C ARG A 146 0.56 21.79 16.82
N ALA A 147 1.76 22.34 17.04
CA ALA A 147 3.03 21.63 16.88
C ALA A 147 3.07 20.37 17.75
N HIS A 148 2.65 20.50 19.01
CA HIS A 148 2.58 19.37 19.94
C HIS A 148 1.63 18.28 19.41
N ARG A 149 0.42 18.63 18.97
CA ARG A 149 -0.53 17.66 18.38
C ARG A 149 0.02 16.97 17.15
N LEU A 150 0.60 17.72 16.21
CA LEU A 150 1.22 17.17 15.00
C LEU A 150 2.37 16.21 15.33
N SER A 151 3.20 16.55 16.32
CA SER A 151 4.36 15.75 16.75
C SER A 151 4.00 14.41 17.42
N GLN A 152 2.73 14.26 17.81
CA GLN A 152 2.18 13.09 18.50
C GLN A 152 1.28 12.23 17.61
N LEU A 153 1.04 12.65 16.36
CA LEU A 153 0.21 11.88 15.43
C LEU A 153 0.80 10.50 15.18
N ARG A 154 -0.04 9.47 15.28
CA ARG A 154 0.32 8.09 14.91
C ARG A 154 -0.35 7.75 13.58
N VAL A 155 0.43 7.81 12.50
CA VAL A 155 0.03 7.46 11.14
C VAL A 155 0.48 6.05 10.83
N CYS A 156 -0.40 5.23 10.25
CA CYS A 156 -0.07 3.87 9.84
C CYS A 156 -0.46 3.57 8.39
N ASP A 157 0.39 2.80 7.69
CA ASP A 157 0.01 2.07 6.48
C ASP A 157 0.12 0.54 6.72
N PRO A 158 -1.01 -0.20 6.75
CA PRO A 158 -1.02 -1.63 7.07
C PRO A 158 -0.59 -2.53 5.90
N ALA A 159 -0.37 -1.97 4.71
CA ALA A 159 0.10 -2.66 3.52
C ALA A 159 1.04 -1.72 2.74
N MET A 160 2.11 -1.28 3.42
CA MET A 160 2.87 -0.10 3.02
C MET A 160 3.67 -0.24 1.73
N GLY A 161 3.93 -1.47 1.28
CA GLY A 161 4.84 -1.76 0.20
C GLY A 161 6.19 -1.08 0.46
N THR A 162 6.68 -0.33 -0.52
CA THR A 162 7.92 0.45 -0.43
C THR A 162 7.77 1.81 0.26
N GLY A 163 6.61 2.08 0.88
CA GLY A 163 6.40 3.22 1.78
C GLY A 163 5.83 4.49 1.12
N ALA A 164 5.20 4.40 -0.06
CA ALA A 164 4.70 5.57 -0.80
C ALA A 164 3.76 6.48 0.02
N PHE A 165 2.84 5.90 0.80
CA PHE A 165 1.95 6.68 1.67
C PHE A 165 2.65 7.23 2.90
N LEU A 166 3.63 6.52 3.45
CA LEU A 166 4.39 6.98 4.61
C LEU A 166 5.34 8.14 4.24
N LEU A 167 5.95 8.07 3.06
CA LEU A 167 6.71 9.18 2.47
C LEU A 167 5.82 10.42 2.31
N GLU A 168 4.62 10.22 1.77
CA GLU A 168 3.68 11.32 1.54
C GLU A 168 3.13 11.89 2.86
N ALA A 169 2.82 11.03 3.84
CA ALA A 169 2.47 11.45 5.19
C ALA A 169 3.59 12.26 5.83
N TRP A 170 4.84 11.80 5.74
CA TRP A 170 6.00 12.54 6.23
C TRP A 170 6.13 13.91 5.56
N ARG A 171 5.99 13.97 4.24
CA ARG A 171 6.11 15.21 3.47
C ARG A 171 5.08 16.25 3.92
N GLN A 172 3.83 15.85 4.15
CA GLN A 172 2.79 16.77 4.63
C GLN A 172 2.99 17.14 6.10
N LEU A 173 3.31 16.18 6.97
CA LEU A 173 3.53 16.43 8.40
C LEU A 173 4.74 17.33 8.64
N SER A 174 5.86 17.09 7.96
CA SER A 174 7.06 17.91 8.08
C SER A 174 6.84 19.34 7.57
N ALA A 175 6.08 19.52 6.49
CA ALA A 175 5.69 20.85 6.02
C ALA A 175 4.78 21.60 7.02
N LEU A 176 3.80 20.90 7.61
CA LEU A 176 2.92 21.46 8.64
C LEU A 176 3.69 21.83 9.90
N LEU A 177 4.61 20.96 10.35
CA LEU A 177 5.48 21.20 11.50
C LEU A 177 6.43 22.37 11.25
N GLY A 178 7.08 22.44 10.08
CA GLY A 178 7.97 23.54 9.72
C GLY A 178 7.28 24.90 9.60
N ALA A 179 5.96 24.92 9.38
CA ALA A 179 5.18 26.15 9.37
C ALA A 179 4.85 26.70 10.77
N VAL A 180 4.96 25.87 11.82
CA VAL A 180 4.53 26.22 13.19
C VAL A 180 5.66 26.14 14.22
N ILE A 181 6.70 25.35 13.95
CA ILE A 181 7.86 25.19 14.83
C ILE A 181 8.93 26.23 14.42
N PRO A 182 9.36 27.12 15.33
CA PRO A 182 10.52 27.98 15.09
C PRO A 182 11.79 27.17 14.84
N GLU A 183 12.69 27.65 13.99
CA GLU A 183 13.99 27.01 13.64
C GLU A 183 14.84 26.61 14.86
N ALA A 184 14.56 27.18 16.04
CA ALA A 184 15.25 26.93 17.31
C ALA A 184 14.80 25.68 18.08
N SER A 185 13.87 24.86 17.57
CA SER A 185 13.43 23.65 18.28
C SER A 185 14.52 22.57 18.32
N THR A 186 14.64 21.91 19.47
CA THR A 186 15.73 20.96 19.77
C THR A 186 15.46 19.54 19.24
N GLU A 187 14.20 19.19 18.95
CA GLU A 187 13.82 17.83 18.55
C GLU A 187 14.02 17.66 17.03
N SER A 188 14.80 16.66 16.64
CA SER A 188 15.05 16.43 15.22
C SER A 188 13.79 15.97 14.47
N ALA A 189 13.61 16.48 13.25
CA ALA A 189 12.70 15.92 12.24
C ALA A 189 12.80 14.39 12.14
N ALA A 190 14.00 13.83 12.32
CA ALA A 190 14.24 12.39 12.43
C ALA A 190 13.45 11.69 13.54
N VAL A 191 13.51 12.23 14.75
CA VAL A 191 12.85 11.66 15.92
C VAL A 191 11.33 11.76 15.75
N LEU A 192 10.87 12.87 15.17
CA LEU A 192 9.47 13.09 14.82
C LEU A 192 8.97 12.07 13.79
N ALA A 193 9.71 11.86 12.69
CA ALA A 193 9.35 10.88 11.67
C ALA A 193 9.28 9.46 12.26
N ALA A 194 10.33 9.06 12.99
CA ALA A 194 10.43 7.75 13.62
C ALA A 194 9.45 7.57 14.78
N ARG A 195 8.78 8.61 15.28
CA ARG A 195 7.72 8.49 16.29
C ARG A 195 6.33 8.47 15.68
N THR A 196 6.13 9.16 14.57
CA THR A 196 4.80 9.41 14.00
C THR A 196 4.38 8.37 12.96
N LEU A 197 5.32 7.80 12.22
CA LEU A 197 5.05 6.90 11.10
C LEU A 197 5.17 5.44 11.52
N HIS A 198 4.20 4.62 11.11
CA HIS A 198 4.15 3.19 11.35
C HIS A 198 3.76 2.47 10.07
N GLY A 199 4.23 1.25 9.87
CA GLY A 199 3.94 0.53 8.64
C GLY A 199 4.10 -0.96 8.79
N VAL A 200 3.31 -1.70 8.03
CA VAL A 200 3.38 -3.16 7.97
C VAL A 200 3.36 -3.58 6.52
N ASP A 201 4.23 -4.51 6.16
CA ASP A 201 4.13 -5.23 4.90
C ASP A 201 4.48 -6.71 5.10
N ILE A 202 3.93 -7.57 4.26
CA ILE A 202 4.20 -9.00 4.31
C ILE A 202 5.53 -9.35 3.61
N ASP A 203 5.98 -8.52 2.66
CA ASP A 203 7.25 -8.72 1.97
C ASP A 203 8.39 -8.04 2.76
N PRO A 204 9.34 -8.82 3.33
CA PRO A 204 10.48 -8.25 4.04
C PRO A 204 11.37 -7.34 3.18
N VAL A 205 11.38 -7.53 1.85
CA VAL A 205 12.11 -6.65 0.92
C VAL A 205 11.41 -5.30 0.81
N ALA A 206 10.08 -5.28 0.71
CA ALA A 206 9.31 -4.05 0.67
C ALA A 206 9.50 -3.25 1.98
N VAL A 207 9.49 -3.93 3.13
CA VAL A 207 9.80 -3.33 4.45
C VAL A 207 11.17 -2.67 4.46
N ALA A 208 12.22 -3.37 4.01
CA ALA A 208 13.57 -2.82 3.97
C ALA A 208 13.65 -1.57 3.06
N LEU A 209 12.96 -1.59 1.92
CA LEU A 209 12.91 -0.45 1.00
C LEU A 209 12.12 0.73 1.56
N ALA A 210 11.04 0.49 2.31
CA ALA A 210 10.31 1.55 3.00
C ALA A 210 11.18 2.26 4.04
N ARG A 211 11.99 1.51 4.80
CA ARG A 211 12.97 2.07 5.76
C ARG A 211 14.03 2.92 5.06
N LEU A 212 14.60 2.42 3.97
CA LEU A 212 15.55 3.17 3.14
C LEU A 212 14.92 4.45 2.60
N SER A 213 13.70 4.36 2.09
CA SER A 213 13.00 5.49 1.50
C SER A 213 12.71 6.57 2.55
N LEU A 214 12.18 6.20 3.72
CA LEU A 214 11.93 7.16 4.80
C LEU A 214 13.22 7.82 5.29
N TRP A 215 14.30 7.05 5.46
CA TRP A 215 15.60 7.61 5.84
C TRP A 215 16.10 8.67 4.83
N LEU A 216 16.01 8.36 3.53
CA LEU A 216 16.39 9.29 2.47
C LEU A 216 15.48 10.52 2.39
N ALA A 217 14.19 10.38 2.72
CA ALA A 217 13.23 11.47 2.71
C ALA A 217 13.34 12.39 3.94
N VAL A 218 13.68 11.81 5.10
CA VAL A 218 13.97 12.55 6.33
C VAL A 218 15.29 13.29 6.24
N ALA A 219 16.28 12.69 5.57
CA ALA A 219 17.59 13.28 5.30
C ALA A 219 18.30 13.85 6.54
N ASP A 220 18.20 13.16 7.68
CA ASP A 220 18.98 13.48 8.88
C ASP A 220 20.24 12.61 8.96
N PRO A 221 21.46 13.19 8.89
CA PRO A 221 22.72 12.46 8.99
C PRO A 221 22.92 11.70 10.30
N ARG A 222 22.16 12.00 11.34
CA ARG A 222 22.22 11.31 12.65
C ARG A 222 21.46 9.99 12.65
N LEU A 223 20.62 9.73 11.65
CA LEU A 223 19.88 8.49 11.54
C LEU A 223 20.54 7.52 10.56
N THR A 224 20.31 6.23 10.83
CA THR A 224 20.39 5.15 9.86
C THR A 224 18.97 4.63 9.58
N PRO A 225 18.75 3.82 8.53
CA PRO A 225 17.45 3.22 8.26
C PRO A 225 16.90 2.35 9.41
N ASP A 226 17.77 1.81 10.27
CA ASP A 226 17.41 1.05 11.48
C ASP A 226 16.57 1.87 12.47
N ALA A 227 16.60 3.20 12.39
CA ALA A 227 15.74 4.08 13.17
C ALA A 227 14.24 3.77 12.97
N PHE A 228 13.88 3.13 11.85
CA PHE A 228 12.52 2.77 11.51
C PHE A 228 12.18 1.29 11.81
N ASP A 229 13.09 0.50 12.39
CA ASP A 229 12.88 -0.95 12.62
C ASP A 229 11.76 -1.29 13.59
N GLN A 230 11.58 -0.43 14.58
CA GLN A 230 10.50 -0.55 15.56
C GLN A 230 9.16 -0.05 15.02
N ARG A 231 9.18 0.66 13.88
CA ARG A 231 8.02 1.34 13.31
C ARG A 231 7.49 0.68 12.06
N LEU A 232 8.38 0.10 11.27
CA LEU A 232 8.07 -0.60 10.03
C LEU A 232 8.32 -2.09 10.24
N ARG A 233 7.28 -2.90 10.21
CA ARG A 233 7.32 -4.32 10.61
C ARG A 233 6.99 -5.24 9.46
N CYS A 234 7.68 -6.38 9.41
CA CYS A 234 7.37 -7.45 8.47
C CYS A 234 6.33 -8.39 9.11
N GLY A 235 5.19 -8.58 8.46
CA GLY A 235 4.14 -9.46 8.96
C GLY A 235 2.84 -9.32 8.17
N ASP A 236 1.93 -10.26 8.41
CA ASP A 236 0.59 -10.21 7.87
C ASP A 236 -0.30 -9.35 8.77
N ALA A 237 -0.66 -8.17 8.28
CA ALA A 237 -1.50 -7.18 8.97
C ALA A 237 -2.93 -7.65 9.28
N LEU A 238 -3.46 -8.63 8.54
CA LEU A 238 -4.83 -9.11 8.69
C LEU A 238 -4.96 -10.20 9.75
N VAL A 239 -3.91 -10.98 10.00
CA VAL A 239 -3.91 -12.09 10.96
C VAL A 239 -3.00 -11.80 12.16
N GLY A 240 -3.33 -12.36 13.32
CA GLY A 240 -2.64 -12.07 14.58
C GLY A 240 -3.60 -11.57 15.65
N MET A 241 -3.12 -10.84 16.65
CA MET A 241 -3.98 -10.31 17.72
C MET A 241 -4.28 -8.84 17.44
N GLY A 242 -5.57 -8.49 17.42
CA GLY A 242 -6.03 -7.10 17.41
C GLY A 242 -6.10 -6.51 18.82
N PRO A 243 -6.43 -5.20 18.95
CA PRO A 243 -6.57 -4.54 20.25
C PRO A 243 -7.67 -5.14 21.15
N ASP A 244 -8.62 -5.88 20.57
CA ASP A 244 -9.70 -6.58 21.26
C ASP A 244 -9.25 -7.87 21.97
N GLY A 245 -7.95 -8.22 21.89
CA GLY A 245 -7.35 -9.35 22.58
C GLY A 245 -7.78 -10.72 22.05
N ARG A 246 -8.51 -10.78 20.93
CA ARG A 246 -8.98 -12.05 20.37
C ARG A 246 -7.87 -12.72 19.57
N PRO A 247 -7.39 -13.92 19.96
CA PRO A 247 -6.39 -14.63 19.19
C PRO A 247 -7.02 -15.19 17.92
N HIS A 248 -6.54 -14.73 16.76
CA HIS A 248 -6.80 -15.39 15.50
C HIS A 248 -5.87 -16.61 15.39
N LYS A 249 -6.41 -17.84 15.39
CA LYS A 249 -5.61 -19.08 15.34
C LYS A 249 -4.53 -19.01 14.25
N THR A 250 -3.28 -19.27 14.64
CA THR A 250 -2.10 -19.29 13.78
C THR A 250 -2.33 -20.24 12.61
N LEU A 251 -2.29 -19.72 11.39
CA LEU A 251 -2.24 -20.55 10.20
C LEU A 251 -0.86 -21.19 10.12
N ALA A 252 -0.81 -22.47 9.74
CA ALA A 252 0.46 -23.07 9.33
C ALA A 252 1.02 -22.24 8.15
N ARG A 253 2.33 -21.96 8.19
CA ARG A 253 3.12 -21.14 7.23
C ARG A 253 2.55 -21.17 5.78
N PRO A 254 2.52 -20.01 5.09
CA PRO A 254 3.63 -19.06 5.06
C PRO A 254 3.42 -17.71 5.76
N HIS A 255 2.24 -17.40 6.28
CA HIS A 255 1.95 -16.05 6.81
C HIS A 255 2.41 -15.89 8.26
N GLN A 256 3.37 -15.01 8.51
CA GLN A 256 3.79 -14.62 9.87
C GLN A 256 2.75 -13.64 10.42
N PRO A 257 1.93 -14.03 11.42
CA PRO A 257 0.91 -13.15 11.97
C PRO A 257 1.53 -11.93 12.63
N LEU A 258 0.88 -10.77 12.49
CA LEU A 258 1.26 -9.54 13.18
C LEU A 258 0.36 -9.29 14.39
N HIS A 259 0.96 -9.21 15.58
CA HIS A 259 0.24 -8.91 16.81
C HIS A 259 0.30 -7.41 17.10
N TRP A 260 -0.66 -6.63 16.58
CA TRP A 260 -0.64 -5.16 16.61
C TRP A 260 -0.28 -4.53 17.97
N PRO A 261 -0.89 -4.93 19.11
CA PRO A 261 -0.53 -4.37 20.41
C PRO A 261 0.86 -4.76 20.92
N LEU A 262 1.45 -5.85 20.43
CA LEU A 262 2.81 -6.28 20.79
C LEU A 262 3.87 -5.58 19.93
N GLU A 263 3.54 -5.36 18.66
CA GLU A 263 4.45 -4.71 17.71
C GLU A 263 4.48 -3.18 17.90
N PHE A 264 3.35 -2.57 18.30
CA PHE A 264 3.22 -1.12 18.51
C PHE A 264 2.53 -0.80 19.85
N PRO A 265 3.12 -1.18 21.00
CA PRO A 265 2.49 -1.02 22.31
C PRO A 265 2.12 0.45 22.64
N GLU A 266 2.94 1.40 22.23
CA GLU A 266 2.71 2.84 22.39
C GLU A 266 1.47 3.37 21.64
N VAL A 267 0.99 2.66 20.63
CA VAL A 267 -0.23 3.03 19.91
C VAL A 267 -1.47 2.60 20.70
N PHE A 268 -1.39 1.46 21.38
CA PHE A 268 -2.55 0.81 22.01
C PHE A 268 -2.58 0.96 23.54
N THR A 269 -1.77 1.87 24.09
CA THR A 269 -1.77 2.25 25.51
C THR A 269 -2.37 3.65 25.71
N GLY A 270 -2.80 3.94 26.95
CA GLY A 270 -3.41 5.23 27.32
C GLY A 270 -4.93 5.32 27.15
N ASP A 271 -5.48 6.53 27.26
CA ASP A 271 -6.93 6.77 27.36
C ASP A 271 -7.68 6.70 26.02
N ASN A 272 -6.97 6.84 24.89
CA ASN A 272 -7.55 6.77 23.54
C ASN A 272 -6.65 5.93 22.61
N PRO A 273 -6.64 4.60 22.80
CA PRO A 273 -5.76 3.69 22.08
C PRO A 273 -6.14 3.59 20.59
N GLY A 274 -5.14 3.40 19.73
CA GLY A 274 -5.29 3.25 18.29
C GLY A 274 -4.60 4.37 17.49
N PHE A 275 -4.51 4.17 16.17
CA PHE A 275 -3.88 5.14 15.27
C PHE A 275 -4.77 6.37 15.05
N ASP A 276 -4.12 7.52 14.92
CA ASP A 276 -4.76 8.78 14.55
C ASP A 276 -5.17 8.78 13.08
N LEU A 277 -4.28 8.28 12.21
CA LEU A 277 -4.52 8.14 10.79
C LEU A 277 -4.12 6.75 10.29
N ILE A 278 -4.92 6.19 9.39
CA ILE A 278 -4.52 5.03 8.59
C ILE A 278 -4.68 5.37 7.10
N VAL A 279 -3.60 5.27 6.35
CA VAL A 279 -3.58 5.56 4.91
C VAL A 279 -2.92 4.40 4.18
N GLY A 280 -3.26 4.17 2.91
CA GLY A 280 -2.63 3.10 2.17
C GLY A 280 -3.34 2.69 0.90
N ASN A 281 -2.72 1.76 0.18
CA ASN A 281 -3.29 1.05 -0.96
C ASN A 281 -3.18 -0.47 -0.74
N PRO A 282 -4.12 -1.07 0.02
CA PRO A 282 -4.11 -2.50 0.26
C PRO A 282 -4.29 -3.31 -1.03
N PRO A 283 -3.83 -4.58 -1.07
CA PRO A 283 -3.96 -5.43 -2.26
C PRO A 283 -5.41 -5.72 -2.64
N PHE A 284 -5.69 -5.74 -3.96
CA PHE A 284 -7.02 -6.05 -4.52
C PHE A 284 -7.06 -7.50 -4.98
N LEU A 285 -7.82 -8.32 -4.25
CA LEU A 285 -7.89 -9.75 -4.54
C LEU A 285 -9.23 -10.34 -4.11
N GLY A 286 -10.16 -10.45 -5.05
CA GLY A 286 -11.50 -10.98 -4.80
C GLY A 286 -11.63 -12.48 -5.05
N GLY A 287 -12.48 -13.13 -4.25
CA GLY A 287 -13.08 -14.40 -4.63
C GLY A 287 -12.10 -15.55 -4.80
N ARG A 288 -12.23 -16.23 -5.94
CA ARG A 288 -11.39 -17.37 -6.34
C ARG A 288 -9.91 -17.02 -6.43
N ASN A 289 -9.58 -15.78 -6.79
CA ASN A 289 -8.19 -15.32 -6.89
C ASN A 289 -7.52 -15.28 -5.51
N LEU A 290 -8.27 -14.90 -4.47
CA LEU A 290 -7.77 -14.89 -3.08
C LEU A 290 -7.47 -16.31 -2.62
N SER A 291 -8.41 -17.24 -2.78
CA SER A 291 -8.16 -18.64 -2.41
C SER A 291 -7.05 -19.30 -3.24
N ALA A 292 -6.86 -18.88 -4.49
CA ALA A 292 -5.80 -19.41 -5.35
C ALA A 292 -4.41 -18.88 -4.96
N ALA A 293 -4.30 -17.60 -4.59
CA ALA A 293 -3.03 -16.98 -4.24
C ALA A 293 -2.61 -17.25 -2.78
N LEU A 294 -3.55 -17.15 -1.83
CA LEU A 294 -3.27 -17.22 -0.38
C LEU A 294 -3.77 -18.53 0.26
N GLY A 295 -4.46 -19.38 -0.50
CA GLY A 295 -4.96 -20.67 -0.04
C GLY A 295 -6.34 -20.60 0.62
N SER A 296 -7.12 -21.66 0.43
CA SER A 296 -8.50 -21.76 0.95
C SER A 296 -8.58 -21.76 2.48
N ALA A 297 -7.53 -22.20 3.18
CA ALA A 297 -7.49 -22.15 4.65
C ALA A 297 -7.41 -20.70 5.17
N TYR A 298 -6.60 -19.86 4.50
CA TYR A 298 -6.47 -18.44 4.80
C TYR A 298 -7.79 -17.71 4.56
N LEU A 299 -8.44 -17.94 3.41
CA LEU A 299 -9.75 -17.35 3.12
C LEU A 299 -10.80 -17.72 4.18
N ARG A 300 -10.90 -19.00 4.55
CA ARG A 300 -11.83 -19.44 5.60
C ARG A 300 -11.55 -18.76 6.93
N HIS A 301 -10.27 -18.56 7.25
CA HIS A 301 -9.87 -17.86 8.46
C HIS A 301 -10.33 -16.40 8.45
N LEU A 302 -10.10 -15.68 7.34
CA LEU A 302 -10.55 -14.30 7.19
C LEU A 302 -12.08 -14.17 7.33
N ILE A 303 -12.83 -15.04 6.65
CA ILE A 303 -14.30 -15.07 6.70
C ILE A 303 -14.78 -15.32 8.14
N ALA A 304 -14.19 -16.30 8.84
CA ALA A 304 -14.59 -16.66 10.19
C ALA A 304 -14.42 -15.52 11.21
N HIS A 305 -13.50 -14.59 10.96
CA HIS A 305 -13.19 -13.48 11.87
C HIS A 305 -13.66 -12.11 11.36
N THR A 306 -14.35 -12.07 10.21
CA THR A 306 -14.87 -10.83 9.63
C THR A 306 -16.37 -11.00 9.38
N PRO A 307 -17.22 -10.63 10.36
CA PRO A 307 -18.67 -10.73 10.21
C PRO A 307 -19.17 -10.02 8.95
N GLY A 308 -20.06 -10.68 8.20
CA GLY A 308 -20.58 -10.17 6.92
C GLY A 308 -19.71 -10.49 5.71
N ALA A 309 -18.47 -10.98 5.90
CA ALA A 309 -17.64 -11.44 4.81
C ALA A 309 -18.11 -12.78 4.23
N SER A 310 -17.89 -12.94 2.93
CA SER A 310 -18.19 -14.15 2.18
C SER A 310 -16.96 -14.60 1.38
N GLY A 311 -17.09 -15.74 0.70
CA GLY A 311 -16.08 -16.21 -0.24
C GLY A 311 -15.82 -15.25 -1.42
N GLY A 312 -16.73 -14.31 -1.70
CA GLY A 312 -16.61 -13.31 -2.76
C GLY A 312 -16.04 -11.95 -2.33
N THR A 313 -15.86 -11.72 -1.02
CA THR A 313 -15.32 -10.47 -0.47
C THR A 313 -13.89 -10.24 -0.95
N ASP A 314 -13.61 -9.03 -1.43
CA ASP A 314 -12.27 -8.60 -1.83
C ASP A 314 -11.35 -8.38 -0.63
N LEU A 315 -10.06 -8.72 -0.78
CA LEU A 315 -9.03 -8.55 0.24
C LEU A 315 -8.98 -7.11 0.81
N SER A 316 -9.22 -6.10 -0.02
CA SER A 316 -9.26 -4.70 0.40
C SER A 316 -10.35 -4.39 1.44
N ALA A 317 -11.48 -5.11 1.44
CA ALA A 317 -12.50 -4.94 2.49
C ALA A 317 -12.04 -5.49 3.84
N TYR A 318 -11.25 -6.57 3.87
CA TYR A 318 -10.65 -7.06 5.11
C TYR A 318 -9.64 -6.06 5.68
N PHE A 319 -8.83 -5.43 4.83
CA PHE A 319 -7.94 -4.33 5.23
C PHE A 319 -8.71 -3.10 5.70
N LEU A 320 -9.80 -2.72 5.04
CA LEU A 320 -10.67 -1.63 5.48
C LEU A 320 -11.24 -1.89 6.88
N ARG A 321 -11.71 -3.11 7.14
CA ARG A 321 -12.22 -3.54 8.46
C ARG A 321 -11.11 -3.51 9.51
N ARG A 322 -9.95 -4.09 9.20
CA ARG A 322 -8.80 -4.09 10.12
C ARG A 322 -8.33 -2.67 10.42
N ALA A 323 -8.20 -1.81 9.40
CA ALA A 323 -7.85 -0.41 9.59
C ALA A 323 -8.83 0.30 10.53
N HIS A 324 -10.14 0.15 10.30
CA HIS A 324 -11.17 0.72 11.18
C HIS A 324 -11.03 0.27 12.64
N ASP A 325 -10.78 -1.02 12.87
CA ASP A 325 -10.62 -1.57 14.22
C ASP A 325 -9.34 -1.07 14.92
N LEU A 326 -8.31 -0.69 14.16
CA LEU A 326 -7.05 -0.14 14.66
C LEU A 326 -7.09 1.37 14.92
N LEU A 327 -8.14 2.08 14.47
CA LEU A 327 -8.29 3.51 14.71
C LEU A 327 -8.70 3.82 16.15
N ARG A 328 -8.11 4.88 16.70
CA ARG A 328 -8.62 5.49 17.92
C ARG A 328 -9.98 6.15 17.69
N ARG A 329 -10.69 6.53 18.76
CA ARG A 329 -11.88 7.37 18.64
C ARG A 329 -11.50 8.73 18.04
N GLY A 330 -12.23 9.17 17.02
CA GLY A 330 -11.96 10.38 16.25
C GLY A 330 -10.85 10.25 15.20
N GLY A 331 -10.19 9.09 15.09
CA GLY A 331 -9.19 8.81 14.06
C GLY A 331 -9.79 8.70 12.66
N CYS A 332 -8.96 8.90 11.64
CA CYS A 332 -9.37 8.91 10.24
C CYS A 332 -8.64 7.80 9.46
N LEU A 333 -9.31 7.22 8.46
CA LEU A 333 -8.66 6.40 7.45
C LEU A 333 -8.91 6.94 6.06
N GLY A 334 -7.97 6.69 5.15
CA GLY A 334 -8.05 7.02 3.72
C GLY A 334 -7.37 5.94 2.90
N LEU A 335 -8.16 5.09 2.24
CA LEU A 335 -7.64 3.93 1.52
C LEU A 335 -8.00 3.99 0.04
N ILE A 336 -7.06 3.59 -0.81
CA ILE A 336 -7.37 3.18 -2.18
C ILE A 336 -7.88 1.74 -2.11
N THR A 337 -9.02 1.47 -2.73
CA THR A 337 -9.70 0.18 -2.70
C THR A 337 -10.11 -0.25 -4.10
N THR A 338 -10.47 -1.53 -4.24
CA THR A 338 -11.16 -2.02 -5.42
C THR A 338 -12.44 -1.22 -5.71
N ASN A 339 -12.89 -1.20 -6.97
CA ASN A 339 -14.18 -0.60 -7.35
C ASN A 339 -15.38 -1.35 -6.76
N THR A 340 -15.22 -2.62 -6.41
CA THR A 340 -16.26 -3.43 -5.75
C THR A 340 -16.42 -3.12 -4.27
N ILE A 341 -15.66 -2.19 -3.68
CA ILE A 341 -15.78 -1.82 -2.26
C ILE A 341 -17.19 -1.35 -1.88
N SER A 342 -17.93 -0.84 -2.86
CA SER A 342 -19.30 -0.34 -2.76
C SER A 342 -20.33 -1.29 -3.38
N GLN A 343 -19.96 -2.53 -3.71
CA GLN A 343 -20.82 -3.50 -4.38
C GLN A 343 -20.82 -4.88 -3.70
N GLY A 344 -21.99 -5.52 -3.71
CA GLY A 344 -22.17 -6.92 -3.32
C GLY A 344 -21.57 -7.29 -1.96
N ASP A 345 -21.00 -8.48 -1.88
CA ASP A 345 -20.44 -9.04 -0.64
C ASP A 345 -19.27 -8.20 -0.07
N THR A 346 -18.53 -7.49 -0.93
CA THR A 346 -17.41 -6.65 -0.50
C THR A 346 -17.89 -5.41 0.26
N GLN A 347 -18.99 -4.81 -0.20
CA GLN A 347 -19.63 -3.68 0.48
C GLN A 347 -20.26 -4.05 1.81
N ILE A 348 -20.96 -5.19 1.85
CA ILE A 348 -21.59 -5.71 3.07
C ILE A 348 -20.53 -6.00 4.14
N ALA A 349 -19.42 -6.62 3.74
CA ALA A 349 -18.32 -6.96 4.65
C ALA A 349 -17.46 -5.75 5.06
N GLY A 350 -17.45 -4.68 4.26
CA GLY A 350 -16.64 -3.49 4.46
C GLY A 350 -17.46 -2.29 4.94
N LEU A 351 -17.84 -1.41 4.00
CA LEU A 351 -18.43 -0.10 4.28
C LEU A 351 -19.73 -0.16 5.09
N ALA A 352 -20.57 -1.17 4.89
CA ALA A 352 -21.81 -1.31 5.65
C ALA A 352 -21.53 -1.49 7.15
N VAL A 353 -20.47 -2.24 7.50
CA VAL A 353 -20.08 -2.46 8.89
C VAL A 353 -19.52 -1.18 9.51
N LEU A 354 -18.71 -0.42 8.75
CA LEU A 354 -18.19 0.88 9.21
C LEU A 354 -19.34 1.84 9.53
N ARG A 355 -20.33 1.95 8.64
CA ARG A 355 -21.54 2.77 8.87
C ARG A 355 -22.30 2.33 10.11
N ALA A 356 -22.53 1.04 10.28
CA ALA A 356 -23.18 0.48 11.46
C ALA A 356 -22.39 0.74 12.76
N ALA A 357 -21.08 0.90 12.68
CA ALA A 357 -20.20 1.20 13.82
C ALA A 357 -20.09 2.70 14.16
N SER A 358 -21.05 3.53 13.71
CA SER A 358 -21.07 4.99 13.92
C SER A 358 -19.83 5.70 13.34
N SER A 359 -19.35 5.21 12.21
CA SER A 359 -18.33 5.91 11.42
C SER A 359 -18.94 6.69 10.26
N CYS A 360 -18.38 7.85 10.01
CA CYS A 360 -18.76 8.74 8.92
C CYS A 360 -17.83 8.53 7.72
N ILE A 361 -18.39 8.15 6.58
CA ILE A 361 -17.69 8.27 5.29
C ILE A 361 -17.82 9.73 4.87
N TYR A 362 -16.70 10.46 4.85
CA TYR A 362 -16.73 11.91 4.63
C TYR A 362 -16.11 12.32 3.30
N GLU A 363 -15.35 11.44 2.65
CA GLU A 363 -14.86 11.71 1.31
C GLU A 363 -14.76 10.42 0.51
N ALA A 364 -15.24 10.43 -0.73
CA ALA A 364 -15.09 9.28 -1.62
C ALA A 364 -14.95 9.71 -3.08
N ARG A 365 -14.10 8.99 -3.82
CA ARG A 365 -13.97 9.08 -5.28
C ARG A 365 -14.27 7.72 -5.88
N ARG A 366 -15.30 7.66 -6.71
CA ARG A 366 -15.73 6.43 -7.37
C ARG A 366 -15.08 6.33 -8.75
N ARG A 367 -14.78 5.09 -9.14
CA ARG A 367 -14.35 4.73 -10.49
C ARG A 367 -13.19 5.58 -11.02
N LEU A 368 -12.18 5.81 -10.18
CA LEU A 368 -10.97 6.52 -10.58
C LEU A 368 -10.11 5.60 -11.46
N PRO A 369 -9.80 5.97 -12.71
CA PRO A 369 -8.85 5.21 -13.52
C PRO A 369 -7.45 5.30 -12.90
N TRP A 370 -6.75 4.18 -12.81
CA TRP A 370 -5.37 4.16 -12.35
C TRP A 370 -4.49 4.93 -13.35
N PRO A 371 -3.64 5.86 -12.89
CA PRO A 371 -2.81 6.66 -13.78
C PRO A 371 -1.76 5.79 -14.50
N GLY A 372 -1.49 6.11 -15.76
CA GLY A 372 -0.50 5.42 -16.58
C GLY A 372 -1.07 4.23 -17.36
N LEU A 373 -0.28 3.17 -17.52
CA LEU A 373 -0.58 2.07 -18.45
C LEU A 373 -1.45 0.95 -17.85
N ALA A 374 -1.75 1.00 -16.54
CA ALA A 374 -2.54 -0.03 -15.89
C ALA A 374 -4.04 0.19 -16.15
N SER A 375 -4.73 -0.80 -16.70
CA SER A 375 -6.18 -0.76 -16.93
C SER A 375 -6.97 -1.15 -15.67
N VAL A 376 -6.69 -0.49 -14.54
CA VAL A 376 -7.34 -0.74 -13.25
C VAL A 376 -8.21 0.45 -12.90
N ILE A 377 -9.42 0.18 -12.40
CA ILE A 377 -10.32 1.21 -11.89
C ILE A 377 -10.45 1.00 -10.38
N VAL A 378 -10.17 2.04 -9.61
CA VAL A 378 -10.19 2.01 -8.15
C VAL A 378 -11.30 2.90 -7.59
N SER A 379 -11.55 2.76 -6.30
CA SER A 379 -12.26 3.76 -5.52
C SER A 379 -11.35 4.25 -4.40
N ILE A 380 -11.53 5.48 -3.98
CA ILE A 380 -10.84 6.04 -2.81
C ILE A 380 -11.92 6.32 -1.78
N VAL A 381 -11.70 5.87 -0.54
CA VAL A 381 -12.65 6.07 0.55
C VAL A 381 -11.93 6.61 1.76
N HIS A 382 -12.49 7.70 2.30
CA HIS A 382 -12.10 8.29 3.56
C HIS A 382 -13.21 8.16 4.58
N CYS A 383 -12.84 7.74 5.77
CA CYS A 383 -13.77 7.44 6.84
C CYS A 383 -13.22 7.94 8.18
N ARG A 384 -14.09 8.42 9.05
CA ARG A 384 -13.74 8.84 10.41
C ARG A 384 -14.48 7.99 11.43
N ARG A 385 -13.80 7.62 12.52
CA ARG A 385 -14.44 7.01 13.70
C ARG A 385 -15.12 8.08 14.56
N GLY A 386 -16.23 8.57 14.06
CA GLY A 386 -17.00 9.71 14.57
C GLY A 386 -17.65 10.48 13.44
N GLU A 387 -18.13 11.68 13.73
CA GLU A 387 -18.82 12.54 12.78
C GLU A 387 -17.87 13.51 12.06
N VAL A 388 -18.25 13.86 10.83
CA VAL A 388 -17.64 14.94 10.04
C VAL A 388 -18.76 15.75 9.40
N ALA A 389 -18.72 17.08 9.57
CA ALA A 389 -19.74 17.97 9.03
C ALA A 389 -19.69 17.99 7.49
N GLU A 390 -18.52 18.26 6.92
CA GLU A 390 -18.33 18.37 5.48
C GLU A 390 -18.08 17.01 4.84
N LYS A 391 -18.96 16.62 3.91
CA LYS A 391 -18.82 15.40 3.14
C LYS A 391 -18.72 15.68 1.64
N ILE A 392 -17.85 14.95 0.95
CA ILE A 392 -17.52 15.17 -0.46
C ILE A 392 -17.60 13.84 -1.23
N LEU A 393 -18.46 13.76 -2.24
CA LEU A 393 -18.57 12.60 -3.13
C LEU A 393 -18.25 13.01 -4.56
N ASP A 394 -17.25 12.37 -5.17
CA ASP A 394 -16.77 12.70 -6.52
C ASP A 394 -16.45 14.19 -6.69
N GLY A 395 -16.01 14.85 -5.60
CA GLY A 395 -15.61 16.27 -5.60
C GLY A 395 -16.76 17.25 -5.39
N HIS A 396 -17.97 16.75 -5.15
CA HIS A 396 -19.14 17.57 -4.90
C HIS A 396 -19.54 17.45 -3.43
N PRO A 397 -19.86 18.57 -2.75
CA PRO A 397 -20.43 18.52 -1.41
C PRO A 397 -21.74 17.73 -1.38
N VAL A 398 -21.94 16.90 -0.36
CA VAL A 398 -23.14 16.10 -0.16
C VAL A 398 -23.52 16.06 1.33
N ASP A 399 -24.78 15.79 1.64
CA ASP A 399 -25.26 15.73 3.02
C ASP A 399 -24.82 14.44 3.74
N ASP A 400 -24.80 13.31 3.02
CA ASP A 400 -24.36 12.01 3.52
C ASP A 400 -23.62 11.21 2.45
N ILE A 401 -22.87 10.19 2.87
CA ILE A 401 -22.28 9.18 1.97
C ILE A 401 -22.59 7.80 2.54
N THR A 402 -23.46 7.06 1.84
CA THR A 402 -23.84 5.71 2.24
C THR A 402 -22.73 4.69 1.95
N ALA A 403 -22.88 3.48 2.45
CA ALA A 403 -21.97 2.38 2.18
C ALA A 403 -21.96 1.93 0.70
N PHE A 404 -22.92 2.37 -0.12
CA PHE A 404 -22.88 2.22 -1.58
C PHE A 404 -22.15 3.38 -2.28
N LEU A 405 -21.54 4.29 -1.53
CA LEU A 405 -20.94 5.54 -2.00
C LEU A 405 -21.96 6.36 -2.81
N MET A 406 -23.13 6.57 -2.21
CA MET A 406 -24.23 7.37 -2.76
C MET A 406 -24.58 8.51 -1.80
N PRO A 407 -25.08 9.65 -2.30
CA PRO A 407 -25.41 10.81 -1.46
C PRO A 407 -26.61 10.59 -0.53
N SER A 408 -27.39 9.53 -0.77
CA SER A 408 -28.58 9.16 0.00
C SER A 408 -28.94 7.70 -0.25
N GLY A 409 -29.71 7.10 0.64
CA GLY A 409 -30.24 5.74 0.50
C GLY A 409 -29.86 4.82 1.66
N PRO A 410 -30.19 3.52 1.58
CA PRO A 410 -29.83 2.58 2.62
C PRO A 410 -28.34 2.21 2.58
N ASP A 411 -27.78 1.80 3.72
CA ASP A 411 -26.43 1.23 3.80
C ASP A 411 -26.39 -0.27 3.53
N LEU A 412 -27.56 -0.93 3.54
CA LEU A 412 -27.68 -2.36 3.26
C LEU A 412 -28.44 -2.59 1.94
N PRO A 413 -28.12 -3.69 1.24
CA PRO A 413 -28.90 -4.09 0.08
C PRO A 413 -30.38 -4.26 0.44
N PRO A 414 -31.29 -4.04 -0.52
CA PRO A 414 -32.71 -4.29 -0.30
C PRO A 414 -32.93 -5.75 0.12
N ALA A 415 -33.80 -5.94 1.11
CA ALA A 415 -34.17 -7.27 1.55
C ALA A 415 -34.80 -8.08 0.40
N ARG A 416 -34.45 -9.36 0.29
CA ARG A 416 -35.12 -10.25 -0.66
C ARG A 416 -36.60 -10.35 -0.28
N LEU A 417 -37.48 -10.19 -1.27
CA LEU A 417 -38.92 -10.40 -1.09
C LEU A 417 -39.17 -11.83 -0.60
N ALA A 418 -39.99 -11.98 0.44
CA ALA A 418 -40.33 -13.30 1.00
C ALA A 418 -40.92 -14.25 -0.07
N ALA A 419 -41.68 -13.70 -1.02
CA ALA A 419 -42.25 -14.44 -2.16
C ALA A 419 -41.20 -15.07 -3.09
N ASN A 420 -39.95 -14.56 -3.07
CA ASN A 420 -38.84 -15.09 -3.85
C ASN A 420 -37.97 -16.08 -3.05
N ALA A 421 -38.33 -16.38 -1.79
CA ALA A 421 -37.67 -17.43 -1.03
C ALA A 421 -37.78 -18.77 -1.77
N LYS A 422 -36.65 -19.46 -1.95
CA LYS A 422 -36.53 -20.75 -2.67
C LYS A 422 -36.84 -20.70 -4.19
N ARG A 423 -36.95 -19.51 -4.79
CA ARG A 423 -37.04 -19.34 -6.24
C ARG A 423 -35.66 -18.96 -6.80
N CYS A 424 -35.32 -19.47 -7.98
CA CYS A 424 -34.09 -19.08 -8.66
C CYS A 424 -34.26 -17.64 -9.19
N PHE A 425 -33.43 -16.71 -8.71
CA PHE A 425 -33.47 -15.29 -9.10
C PHE A 425 -32.49 -14.98 -10.24
N GLN A 426 -31.43 -15.79 -10.35
CA GLN A 426 -30.37 -15.63 -11.34
C GLN A 426 -30.35 -16.90 -12.17
N GLY A 427 -30.62 -16.78 -13.47
CA GLY A 427 -30.49 -17.89 -14.42
C GLY A 427 -29.04 -18.31 -14.61
N ASN A 428 -28.78 -19.11 -15.65
CA ASN A 428 -27.40 -19.49 -15.98
C ASN A 428 -26.57 -18.24 -16.31
N ILE A 429 -25.51 -18.00 -15.53
CA ILE A 429 -24.49 -17.02 -15.87
C ILE A 429 -23.57 -17.69 -16.90
N VAL A 430 -23.73 -17.33 -18.18
CA VAL A 430 -22.84 -17.81 -19.24
C VAL A 430 -21.52 -17.05 -19.11
N LEU A 431 -20.53 -17.65 -18.43
CA LEU A 431 -19.20 -17.08 -18.25
C LEU A 431 -18.31 -17.47 -19.45
N GLY A 432 -17.87 -16.48 -20.22
CA GLY A 432 -17.02 -16.60 -21.41
C GLY A 432 -17.12 -15.36 -22.30
N VAL A 433 -16.31 -15.24 -23.35
CA VAL A 433 -16.50 -14.21 -24.40
C VAL A 433 -17.71 -14.50 -25.30
N GLY A 434 -18.49 -15.53 -24.99
CA GLY A 434 -19.57 -16.05 -25.81
C GLY A 434 -19.05 -16.90 -26.98
N PHE A 435 -19.85 -17.00 -28.04
CA PHE A 435 -19.43 -17.57 -29.31
C PHE A 435 -18.69 -16.48 -30.09
N THR A 436 -17.36 -16.53 -30.07
CA THR A 436 -16.54 -15.62 -30.87
C THR A 436 -16.24 -16.25 -32.22
N PHE A 437 -16.38 -15.47 -33.30
CA PHE A 437 -16.06 -15.90 -34.67
C PHE A 437 -14.93 -15.03 -35.22
N ALA A 438 -13.80 -15.64 -35.57
CA ALA A 438 -12.64 -14.95 -36.10
C ALA A 438 -11.71 -15.94 -36.80
N ASP A 439 -11.49 -15.76 -38.10
CA ASP A 439 -10.54 -16.59 -38.84
C ASP A 439 -9.12 -16.28 -38.38
N GLY A 440 -8.38 -17.31 -37.97
CA GLY A 440 -6.98 -17.20 -37.52
C GLY A 440 -6.79 -17.06 -36.00
N ASP A 441 -7.84 -16.95 -35.18
CA ASP A 441 -7.72 -17.16 -33.73
C ASP A 441 -8.08 -18.63 -33.39
N PRO A 442 -7.13 -19.45 -32.89
CA PRO A 442 -7.39 -20.85 -32.54
C PRO A 442 -8.38 -21.04 -31.38
N ARG A 443 -8.86 -19.97 -30.75
CA ARG A 443 -9.85 -19.98 -29.67
C ARG A 443 -11.24 -19.53 -30.13
N ALA A 444 -11.41 -19.19 -31.41
CA ALA A 444 -12.67 -18.76 -32.00
C ALA A 444 -13.17 -19.78 -33.05
N ASN A 445 -14.47 -19.73 -33.35
CA ASN A 445 -15.05 -20.47 -34.49
C ASN A 445 -14.78 -19.68 -35.79
N SER A 446 -14.94 -20.33 -36.95
CA SER A 446 -14.70 -19.66 -38.24
C SER A 446 -15.80 -18.66 -38.59
N LEU A 447 -15.47 -17.63 -39.38
CA LEU A 447 -16.50 -16.72 -39.90
C LEU A 447 -17.47 -17.42 -40.86
N GLU A 448 -17.05 -18.52 -41.48
CA GLU A 448 -17.91 -19.39 -42.29
C GLU A 448 -18.99 -20.07 -41.44
N ASP A 449 -18.63 -20.61 -40.27
CA ASP A 449 -19.58 -21.20 -39.32
C ASP A 449 -20.62 -20.17 -38.84
N MET A 450 -20.19 -18.92 -38.62
CA MET A 450 -21.09 -17.82 -38.27
C MET A 450 -22.13 -17.59 -39.37
N GLN A 451 -21.70 -17.52 -40.63
CA GLN A 451 -22.58 -17.30 -41.77
C GLN A 451 -23.54 -18.47 -41.97
N ALA A 452 -23.07 -19.70 -41.78
CA ALA A 452 -23.92 -20.90 -41.84
C ALA A 452 -25.00 -20.89 -40.74
N LEU A 453 -24.64 -20.49 -39.52
CA LEU A 453 -25.59 -20.38 -38.40
C LEU A 453 -26.64 -19.30 -38.63
N LEU A 454 -26.24 -18.13 -39.14
CA LEU A 454 -27.14 -17.02 -39.50
C LEU A 454 -28.05 -17.38 -40.68
N ALA A 455 -27.56 -18.16 -41.64
CA ALA A 455 -28.35 -18.65 -42.77
C ALA A 455 -29.39 -19.69 -42.32
N ALA A 456 -29.10 -20.48 -41.29
CA ALA A 456 -30.00 -21.50 -40.75
C ALA A 456 -31.13 -20.89 -39.89
N ASP A 457 -30.83 -19.87 -39.07
CA ASP A 457 -31.83 -19.05 -38.38
C ASP A 457 -31.27 -17.63 -38.21
N PRO A 458 -31.92 -16.59 -38.78
CA PRO A 458 -31.47 -15.20 -38.66
C PRO A 458 -31.45 -14.65 -37.22
N ARG A 459 -31.99 -15.40 -36.25
CA ARG A 459 -32.01 -15.04 -34.82
C ARG A 459 -30.83 -15.59 -34.02
N ASN A 460 -30.02 -16.48 -34.61
CA ASN A 460 -28.72 -16.87 -34.06
C ASN A 460 -27.74 -15.69 -34.09
#